data_AF-A0A843AD00-F1
#
_entry.id   AF-A0A843AD00-F1
#
_cell.length_a   1.000
_cell.length_b   1.000
_cell.length_c   1.000
_cell.angle_alpha   90.00
_cell.angle_beta   90.00
_cell.angle_gamma   90.00
#
_symmetry.space_group_name_H-M   'P 1'
#
loop_
_entity.id
_entity.type
_entity.pdbx_description
1 polymer ?
#
loop_
_entity_poly.entity_id
_entity_poly.type
_entity_poly.pdbx_seq_one_letter_code
_entity_poly.pdbx_strand_id
1 'polypeptide(L)'
;MQSQSSIEEGKNIKKPQKAGIFEENGVLYVNGDEYIIRVTSALANSTRLFILKYIKEHESDVGEIADLIKQSKANASAQIKKLEEAGLIRTTYKPGQRGVKKIT
;
A
#
# COMPACT_ATOMS: atom_id res chain seq x y z
N MET A 1 -46.83 13.85 -23.77
CA MET A 1 -46.53 13.87 -22.33
C MET A 1 -45.26 13.06 -22.11
N GLN A 2 -44.32 13.63 -21.36
CA GLN A 2 -42.98 13.12 -21.01
C GLN A 2 -43.03 11.68 -20.50
N SER A 3 -42.01 10.83 -20.68
CA SER A 3 -40.81 10.89 -19.85
C SER A 3 -39.59 10.18 -20.45
N GLN A 4 -38.51 10.93 -20.66
CA GLN A 4 -37.15 10.43 -20.49
C GLN A 4 -36.84 10.30 -18.99
N SER A 5 -36.03 9.31 -18.60
CA SER A 5 -34.98 9.40 -17.55
C SER A 5 -34.54 7.98 -17.18
N SER A 6 -33.28 7.61 -17.00
CA SER A 6 -31.98 8.23 -17.25
C SER A 6 -31.00 7.06 -17.21
N ILE A 7 -30.12 6.94 -18.20
CA ILE A 7 -28.95 6.07 -18.12
C ILE A 7 -28.05 6.72 -17.07
N GLU A 8 -27.83 6.04 -15.93
CA GLU A 8 -26.95 6.53 -14.88
C GLU A 8 -25.57 6.80 -15.46
N GLU A 9 -25.20 8.08 -15.42
CA GLU A 9 -23.96 8.63 -15.93
C GLU A 9 -22.77 7.93 -15.27
N GLY A 10 -21.90 7.36 -16.11
CA GLY A 10 -20.60 6.85 -15.67
C GLY A 10 -19.87 7.93 -14.90
N LYS A 11 -19.60 7.67 -13.63
CA LYS A 11 -18.81 8.54 -12.75
C LYS A 11 -17.59 9.03 -13.53
N ASN A 12 -17.52 10.34 -13.75
CA ASN A 12 -16.38 11.01 -14.35
C ASN A 12 -15.18 10.86 -13.40
N ILE A 13 -14.50 9.72 -13.45
CA ILE A 13 -13.24 9.51 -12.76
C ILE A 13 -12.27 10.47 -13.42
N LYS A 14 -12.00 11.60 -12.76
CA LYS A 14 -10.94 12.52 -13.18
C LYS A 14 -9.64 11.74 -13.17
N LYS A 15 -9.26 11.14 -14.30
CA LYS A 15 -7.97 10.49 -14.44
C LYS A 15 -6.90 11.51 -14.05
N PRO A 16 -5.97 11.19 -13.14
CA PRO A 16 -4.93 12.13 -12.77
C PRO A 16 -4.13 12.48 -14.03
N GLN A 17 -4.26 13.72 -14.52
CA GLN A 17 -3.53 14.21 -15.69
C GLN A 17 -2.04 14.41 -15.39
N LYS A 18 -1.68 14.49 -14.11
CA LYS A 18 -0.29 14.58 -13.65
C LYS A 18 0.25 13.18 -13.38
N ALA A 19 1.50 12.94 -13.75
CA ALA A 19 2.21 11.73 -13.35
C ALA A 19 2.34 11.69 -11.81
N GLY A 20 2.16 10.51 -11.22
CA GLY A 20 2.20 10.34 -9.76
C GLY A 20 1.38 9.15 -9.25
N ILE A 21 1.31 9.09 -7.92
CA ILE A 21 0.51 8.13 -7.16
C ILE A 21 -0.50 8.95 -6.34
N PHE A 22 -1.77 8.59 -6.44
CA PHE A 22 -2.88 9.29 -5.79
C PHE A 22 -3.79 8.27 -5.12
N GLU A 23 -4.32 8.59 -3.94
CA GLU A 23 -5.30 7.76 -3.24
C GLU A 23 -6.63 8.51 -3.17
N GLU A 24 -7.71 7.87 -3.63
CA GLU A 24 -9.06 8.40 -3.52
C GLU A 24 -10.02 7.27 -3.15
N ASN A 25 -10.76 7.42 -2.04
CA ASN A 25 -11.71 6.44 -1.52
C ASN A 25 -11.14 5.01 -1.38
N GLY A 26 -9.90 4.88 -0.92
CA GLY A 26 -9.22 3.59 -0.76
C GLY A 26 -8.76 2.95 -2.08
N VAL A 27 -8.86 3.67 -3.20
CA VAL A 27 -8.33 3.25 -4.50
C VAL A 27 -7.05 4.00 -4.79
N LEU A 28 -5.99 3.26 -5.12
CA LEU A 28 -4.69 3.82 -5.53
C LEU A 28 -4.66 3.99 -7.06
N TYR A 29 -4.59 5.25 -7.51
CA TYR A 29 -4.41 5.63 -8.90
C TYR A 29 -2.93 5.89 -9.18
N VAL A 30 -2.39 5.24 -10.20
CA VAL A 30 -0.98 5.32 -10.59
C VAL A 30 -0.89 5.76 -12.05
N ASN A 31 -0.17 6.84 -12.31
CA ASN A 31 -0.03 7.40 -13.66
C ASN A 31 1.45 7.73 -13.97
N GLY A 32 1.89 7.37 -15.17
CA GLY A 32 3.27 7.53 -15.64
C GLY A 32 4.15 6.31 -15.35
N ASP A 33 4.99 5.95 -16.33
CA ASP A 33 5.76 4.70 -16.36
C ASP A 33 6.63 4.49 -15.12
N GLU A 34 7.32 5.53 -14.66
CA GLU A 34 8.15 5.49 -13.45
C GLU A 34 7.34 5.03 -12.21
N TYR A 35 6.17 5.61 -12.01
CA TYR A 35 5.30 5.31 -10.86
C TYR A 35 4.65 3.94 -10.99
N ILE A 36 4.28 3.56 -12.21
CA ILE A 36 3.78 2.21 -12.51
C ILE A 36 4.85 1.17 -12.20
N ILE A 37 6.09 1.37 -12.65
CA ILE A 37 7.22 0.48 -12.37
C ILE A 37 7.46 0.40 -10.86
N ARG A 38 7.41 1.52 -10.13
CA ARG A 38 7.59 1.54 -8.66
C ARG A 38 6.56 0.67 -7.94
N VAL A 39 5.28 0.86 -8.24
CA VAL A 39 4.19 0.10 -7.60
C VAL A 39 4.22 -1.37 -8.01
N THR A 40 4.35 -1.64 -9.30
CA THR A 40 4.38 -3.03 -9.81
C THR A 40 5.59 -3.79 -9.30
N SER A 41 6.77 -3.16 -9.22
CA SER A 41 7.97 -3.78 -8.63
C SER A 41 7.79 -4.08 -7.15
N ALA A 42 7.11 -3.22 -6.39
CA ALA A 42 6.77 -3.51 -5.01
C ALA A 42 5.81 -4.72 -4.90
N LEU A 43 4.82 -4.84 -5.79
CA LEU A 43 3.87 -5.96 -5.79
C LEU A 43 4.43 -7.27 -6.37
N ALA A 44 5.43 -7.22 -7.25
CA ALA A 44 6.01 -8.39 -7.95
C ALA A 44 6.82 -9.34 -7.04
N ASN A 45 6.77 -9.18 -5.72
CA ASN A 45 7.49 -10.00 -4.76
C ASN A 45 6.51 -10.71 -3.83
N SER A 46 6.60 -12.04 -3.79
CA SER A 46 5.72 -12.90 -3.00
C SER A 46 5.79 -12.61 -1.51
N THR A 47 6.97 -12.32 -0.95
CA THR A 47 7.10 -11.94 0.47
C THR A 47 6.34 -10.65 0.77
N ARG A 48 6.43 -9.64 -0.10
CA ARG A 48 5.70 -8.37 0.07
C ARG A 48 4.20 -8.54 -0.07
N LEU A 49 3.73 -9.35 -1.02
CA LEU A 49 2.31 -9.71 -1.12
C LEU A 49 1.81 -10.44 0.12
N PHE A 50 2.63 -11.32 0.71
CA PHE A 50 2.29 -12.02 1.93
C PHE A 50 2.19 -11.07 3.13
N ILE A 51 3.15 -10.15 3.27
CA ILE A 51 3.12 -9.08 4.28
C ILE A 51 1.84 -8.26 4.14
N LEU A 52 1.52 -7.76 2.94
CA LEU A 52 0.31 -6.97 2.67
C LEU A 52 -0.98 -7.69 3.09
N LYS A 53 -1.10 -8.98 2.74
CA LYS A 53 -2.28 -9.78 3.11
C LYS A 53 -2.41 -9.93 4.62
N TYR A 54 -1.30 -10.06 5.33
CA TYR A 54 -1.28 -10.25 6.78
C TYR A 54 -1.65 -8.95 7.51
N ILE A 55 -0.98 -7.84 7.18
CA ILE A 55 -1.16 -6.56 7.88
C ILE A 55 -2.51 -5.89 7.57
N LYS A 56 -3.18 -6.30 6.49
CA LYS A 56 -4.56 -5.87 6.20
C LYS A 56 -5.52 -6.20 7.34
N GLU A 57 -5.26 -7.28 8.06
CA GLU A 57 -6.13 -7.79 9.13
C GLU A 57 -5.49 -7.65 10.53
N HIS A 58 -4.19 -7.31 10.61
CA HIS A 58 -3.42 -7.29 11.86
C HIS A 58 -2.46 -6.10 11.89
N GLU A 59 -2.55 -5.26 12.93
CA GLU A 59 -1.48 -4.32 13.24
C GLU A 59 -0.23 -5.11 13.65
N SER A 60 0.95 -4.80 13.11
CA SER A 60 2.15 -5.58 13.42
C SER A 60 3.44 -4.78 13.41
N ASP A 61 4.35 -5.16 14.31
CA ASP A 61 5.69 -4.60 14.36
C ASP A 61 6.68 -5.34 13.42
N VAL A 62 7.82 -4.70 13.14
CA VAL A 62 8.86 -5.28 12.26
C VAL A 62 9.38 -6.63 12.75
N GLY A 63 9.40 -6.87 14.06
CA GLY A 63 9.81 -8.14 14.65
C GLY A 63 8.79 -9.24 14.36
N GLU A 64 7.51 -8.97 14.58
CA GLU A 64 6.43 -9.91 14.26
C GLU A 64 6.40 -10.25 12.77
N ILE A 65 6.61 -9.25 11.90
CA ILE A 65 6.74 -9.48 10.46
C ILE A 65 7.97 -10.32 10.13
N ALA A 66 9.10 -10.11 10.81
CA ALA A 66 10.31 -10.90 10.60
C ALA A 66 10.10 -12.37 10.94
N ASP A 67 9.42 -12.65 12.06
CA ASP A 67 9.07 -13.99 12.49
C ASP A 67 8.08 -14.64 11.50
N LEU A 68 7.06 -13.90 11.07
CA LEU A 68 6.07 -14.32 10.07
C LEU A 68 6.72 -14.77 8.76
N ILE A 69 7.65 -13.98 8.21
CA ILE A 69 8.29 -14.27 6.93
C ILE A 69 9.56 -15.13 7.06
N LYS A 70 9.94 -15.51 8.29
CA LYS A 70 11.15 -16.26 8.64
C LYS A 70 12.44 -15.63 8.09
N GLN A 71 12.57 -14.31 8.24
CA GLN A 71 13.74 -13.56 7.81
C GLN A 71 14.27 -12.67 8.95
N SER A 72 15.45 -12.09 8.78
CA SER A 72 16.00 -11.15 9.76
C SER A 72 15.13 -9.89 9.87
N LYS A 73 15.11 -9.25 11.05
CA LYS A 73 14.45 -7.95 11.26
C LYS A 73 14.94 -6.87 10.29
N ALA A 74 16.22 -6.92 9.92
CA ALA A 74 16.79 -6.01 8.92
C ALA A 74 16.17 -6.22 7.52
N ASN A 75 15.99 -7.48 7.10
CA ASN A 75 15.35 -7.78 5.82
C ASN A 75 13.84 -7.43 5.86
N ALA A 76 13.14 -7.79 6.94
CA ALA A 76 11.73 -7.40 7.12
C ALA A 76 11.55 -5.87 7.04
N SER A 77 12.40 -5.10 7.73
CA SER A 77 12.42 -3.64 7.65
C SER A 77 12.62 -3.13 6.22
N ALA A 78 13.53 -3.75 5.45
CA ALA A 78 13.74 -3.39 4.05
C ALA A 78 12.53 -3.70 3.14
N GLN A 79 11.84 -4.82 3.37
CA GLN A 79 10.61 -5.15 2.62
C GLN A 79 9.48 -4.16 2.94
N ILE A 80 9.28 -3.84 4.21
CA ILE A 80 8.29 -2.85 4.67
C ILE A 80 8.62 -1.48 4.05
N LYS A 81 9.89 -1.06 4.08
CA LYS A 81 10.32 0.21 3.46
C LYS A 81 9.98 0.27 1.97
N LYS A 82 10.15 -0.81 1.21
CA LYS A 82 9.78 -0.85 -0.21
C LYS A 82 8.27 -0.71 -0.44
N LEU A 83 7.44 -1.30 0.41
CA LEU A 83 5.98 -1.14 0.36
C LEU A 83 5.55 0.29 0.70
N GLU A 84 6.15 0.86 1.75
CA GLU A 84 5.90 2.23 2.20
C GLU A 84 6.33 3.25 1.14
N GLU A 85 7.52 3.09 0.56
CA GLU A 85 7.98 3.93 -0.54
C GLU A 85 7.02 3.82 -1.74
N ALA A 86 6.44 2.67 -2.03
CA ALA A 86 5.43 2.53 -3.09
C ALA A 86 4.05 3.13 -2.71
N GLY A 87 3.87 3.63 -1.49
CA GLY A 87 2.59 4.16 -1.01
C GLY A 87 1.55 3.07 -0.72
N LEU A 88 1.96 1.81 -0.63
CA LEU A 88 1.06 0.67 -0.43
C LEU A 88 0.69 0.45 1.04
N ILE A 89 1.49 0.99 1.95
CA ILE A 89 1.29 0.90 3.40
C ILE A 89 1.66 2.24 4.04
N ARG A 90 1.18 2.46 5.27
CA ARG A 90 1.62 3.54 6.14
C ARG A 90 2.22 2.94 7.39
N THR A 91 3.21 3.60 7.97
CA THR A 91 3.83 3.12 9.21
C THR A 91 3.84 4.21 10.27
N THR A 92 3.84 3.80 11.53
CA THR A 92 3.96 4.70 12.68
C THR A 92 5.00 4.17 13.67
N TYR A 93 5.52 5.04 14.54
CA TYR A 93 6.41 4.62 15.61
C TYR A 93 5.66 4.65 16.94
N LYS A 94 5.71 3.54 17.69
CA LYS A 94 5.14 3.44 19.04
C LYS A 94 6.24 3.07 20.06
N PRO A 95 6.13 3.46 21.33
CA PRO A 95 7.01 2.95 22.39
C PRO A 95 6.95 1.42 22.46
N GLY A 96 8.10 0.78 22.64
CA GLY A 96 8.23 -0.67 22.84
C GLY A 96 9.07 -1.00 24.07
N GLN A 97 9.18 -2.29 24.41
CA GLN A 97 9.94 -2.73 25.59
C GLN A 97 11.42 -2.27 25.60
N ARG A 98 12.02 -2.06 24.42
CA ARG A 98 13.38 -1.51 24.27
C ARG A 98 13.37 -0.40 23.23
N GLY A 99 12.98 0.81 23.62
CA GLY A 99 12.96 1.99 22.74
C GLY A 99 11.67 2.12 21.94
N VAL A 100 11.76 2.47 20.66
CA VAL A 100 10.60 2.62 19.75
C VAL A 100 10.52 1.49 18.74
N LYS A 101 9.30 1.12 18.34
CA LYS A 101 9.01 0.09 17.35
C LYS A 101 8.26 0.70 16.18
N LYS A 102 8.63 0.30 14.96
CA LYS A 102 7.89 0.63 13.73
C LYS A 102 6.73 -0.35 13.59
N ILE A 103 5.54 0.22 13.46
CA ILE A 103 4.26 -0.47 13.39
C ILE A 103 3.65 -0.22 12.01
N THR A 104 3.01 -1.25 11.48
CA THR A 104 2.41 -1.31 10.15
C THR A 104 0.96 -1.73 10.25
#